data_AF-A0A8E2E830-F1
#
_entry.id   AF-A0A8E2E830-F1
#
_cell.length_a   1.000
_cell.length_b   1.000
_cell.length_c   1.000
_cell.angle_alpha   90.00
_cell.angle_beta   90.00
_cell.angle_gamma   90.00
#
_symmetry.space_group_name_H-M   'P 1'
#
loop_
_entity.id
_entity.type
_entity.pdbx_description
1 polymer ?
#
loop_
_entity_poly.entity_id
_entity_poly.type
_entity_poly.pdbx_seq_one_letter_code
_entity_poly.pdbx_strand_id
1 'polypeptide(L)'
;AGLEDKIAICKTIISYDFGDKLLCAKAFSTFPTGGAIQGAVYRLPRNDRMAVYGDAGTAASYTAIFNDNMLTSIGQWDTIRQAVLGISNLATVGFAHELLCSVILNPGTATTSYKTMATTMEAIVGAVCIDGSDGALGQVMESLNLAHSSL
;
A
#
# COMPACT_ATOMS: atom_id res chain seq x y z
N ALA A 1 11.22 -7.07 -15.91
CA ALA A 1 9.76 -6.90 -15.82
C ALA A 1 9.41 -5.49 -16.27
N GLY A 2 8.54 -5.38 -17.27
CA GLY A 2 7.96 -4.10 -17.68
C GLY A 2 7.01 -3.56 -16.60
N LEU A 3 6.47 -2.36 -16.82
CA LEU A 3 5.53 -1.76 -15.86
C LEU A 3 4.25 -2.59 -15.72
N GLU A 4 3.75 -3.17 -16.82
CA GLU A 4 2.55 -4.03 -16.79
C GLU A 4 2.76 -5.32 -16.00
N ASP A 5 3.94 -5.94 -16.11
CA ASP A 5 4.29 -7.11 -15.30
C ASP A 5 4.25 -6.78 -13.80
N LYS A 6 4.79 -5.62 -13.41
CA LYS A 6 4.78 -5.15 -12.01
C LYS A 6 3.37 -4.92 -11.49
N ILE A 7 2.49 -4.34 -12.32
CA ILE A 7 1.07 -4.15 -12.00
C ILE A 7 0.39 -5.52 -11.82
N ALA A 8 0.66 -6.48 -12.70
CA ALA A 8 0.09 -7.84 -12.62
C ALA A 8 0.56 -8.61 -11.37
N ILE A 9 1.84 -8.47 -11.01
CA ILE A 9 2.40 -9.02 -9.77
C ILE A 9 1.68 -8.42 -8.56
N CYS A 10 1.55 -7.08 -8.50
CA CYS A 10 0.84 -6.44 -7.39
C CYS A 10 -0.61 -6.95 -7.29
N LYS A 11 -1.36 -6.92 -8.38
CA LYS A 11 -2.75 -7.40 -8.43
C LYS A 11 -2.89 -8.78 -7.80
N THR A 12 -1.95 -9.68 -8.10
CA THR A 12 -1.94 -11.03 -7.55
C THR A 12 -1.66 -11.03 -6.05
N ILE A 13 -0.67 -10.26 -5.60
CA ILE A 13 -0.26 -10.20 -4.19
C ILE A 13 -1.37 -9.62 -3.31
N ILE A 14 -1.97 -8.50 -3.72
CA ILE A 14 -3.00 -7.81 -2.92
C ILE A 14 -4.42 -8.25 -3.25
N SER A 15 -4.57 -9.24 -4.13
CA SER A 15 -5.87 -9.75 -4.61
C SER A 15 -6.84 -8.65 -5.07
N TYR A 16 -6.33 -7.59 -5.70
CA TYR A 16 -7.12 -6.43 -6.11
C TYR A 16 -6.80 -6.00 -7.55
N ASP A 17 -7.84 -5.89 -8.36
CA ASP A 17 -7.74 -5.44 -9.76
C ASP A 17 -8.08 -3.97 -9.87
N PHE A 18 -7.07 -3.14 -10.13
CA PHE A 18 -7.26 -1.70 -10.25
C PHE A 18 -8.07 -1.34 -11.50
N GLY A 19 -9.11 -0.53 -11.32
CA GLY A 19 -9.83 0.11 -12.41
C GLY A 19 -8.92 1.05 -13.21
N ASP A 20 -8.16 1.88 -12.50
CA ASP A 20 -7.06 2.68 -13.06
C ASP A 20 -5.69 2.08 -12.70
N LYS A 21 -5.12 1.33 -13.65
CA LYS A 21 -3.76 0.76 -13.55
C LYS A 21 -2.67 1.81 -13.31
N LEU A 22 -2.90 3.07 -13.67
CA LEU A 22 -1.95 4.15 -13.40
C LEU A 22 -1.83 4.42 -11.89
N LEU A 23 -2.89 4.26 -11.10
CA LEU A 23 -2.82 4.39 -9.64
C LEU A 23 -1.87 3.36 -9.03
N CYS A 24 -2.01 2.10 -9.47
CA CYS A 24 -1.11 1.01 -9.11
C CYS A 24 0.35 1.35 -9.49
N ALA A 25 0.60 1.77 -10.74
CA ALA A 25 1.94 2.16 -11.18
C ALA A 25 2.56 3.29 -10.35
N LYS A 26 1.77 4.32 -9.99
CA LYS A 26 2.22 5.44 -9.17
C LYS A 26 2.59 5.00 -7.76
N ALA A 27 1.90 4.02 -7.19
CA ALA A 27 2.17 3.52 -5.85
C ALA A 27 3.58 2.92 -5.67
N PHE A 28 4.12 2.25 -6.70
CA PHE A 28 5.45 1.63 -6.63
C PHE A 28 6.61 2.54 -7.06
N SER A 29 6.30 3.76 -7.51
CA SER A 29 7.31 4.66 -8.07
C SER A 29 8.08 5.37 -6.95
N THR A 30 9.27 4.87 -6.62
CA THR A 30 10.09 5.44 -5.52
C THR A 30 10.82 6.72 -5.91
N PHE A 31 10.81 7.06 -7.20
CA PHE A 31 11.40 8.26 -7.77
C PHE A 31 10.57 8.72 -8.99
N PRO A 32 10.67 9.98 -9.42
CA PRO A 32 10.00 10.43 -10.64
C PRO A 32 10.56 9.72 -11.88
N THR A 33 9.69 9.08 -12.65
CA THR A 33 10.06 8.35 -13.87
C THR A 33 8.93 8.36 -14.91
N GLY A 34 9.13 7.67 -16.02
CA GLY A 34 8.10 7.38 -17.02
C GLY A 34 7.90 5.88 -17.19
N GLY A 35 6.71 5.48 -17.64
CA GLY A 35 6.44 4.10 -17.97
C GLY A 35 5.27 3.96 -18.94
N ALA A 36 5.33 2.91 -19.76
CA ALA A 36 4.27 2.59 -20.71
C ALA A 36 3.23 1.68 -20.06
N ILE A 37 1.95 2.03 -20.20
CA ILE A 37 0.79 1.21 -19.85
C ILE A 37 -0.10 1.18 -21.08
N GLN A 38 -0.39 -0.01 -21.62
CA GLN A 38 -1.24 -0.20 -22.80
C GLN A 38 -0.82 0.67 -24.00
N GLY A 39 0.51 0.81 -24.22
CA GLY A 39 1.07 1.58 -25.33
C GLY A 39 1.13 3.10 -25.12
N ALA A 40 0.51 3.64 -24.06
CA ALA A 40 0.60 5.05 -23.70
C ALA A 40 1.68 5.28 -22.63
N VAL A 41 2.46 6.35 -22.79
CA VAL A 41 3.54 6.71 -21.85
C VAL A 41 3.01 7.69 -20.81
N TYR A 42 3.16 7.34 -19.54
CA TYR A 42 2.73 8.15 -18.41
C TYR A 42 3.92 8.62 -17.58
N ARG A 43 3.78 9.80 -16.99
CA ARG A 43 4.69 10.27 -15.94
C ARG A 43 4.26 9.69 -14.60
N LEU A 44 5.21 9.04 -13.92
CA LEU A 44 5.04 8.51 -12.59
C LEU A 44 5.76 9.45 -11.60
N PRO A 45 5.03 10.18 -10.73
CA PRO A 45 5.65 10.91 -9.63
C PRO A 45 6.21 9.94 -8.59
N ARG A 46 6.93 10.47 -7.60
CA ARG A 46 7.25 9.69 -6.40
C ARG A 46 5.95 9.34 -5.65
N ASN A 47 5.93 8.19 -5.00
CA ASN A 47 4.78 7.64 -4.30
C ASN A 47 4.45 8.28 -2.95
N ASP A 48 5.26 9.22 -2.47
CA ASP A 48 5.14 9.85 -1.15
C ASP A 48 3.77 10.49 -0.88
N ARG A 49 3.21 11.22 -1.86
CA ARG A 49 1.88 11.83 -1.70
C ARG A 49 0.77 10.79 -1.58
N MET A 50 0.91 9.69 -2.31
CA MET A 50 -0.04 8.59 -2.29
C MET A 50 0.08 7.79 -0.98
N ALA A 51 1.29 7.66 -0.46
CA ALA A 51 1.56 7.08 0.86
C ALA A 51 0.84 7.84 1.98
N VAL A 52 0.96 9.17 1.99
CA VAL A 52 0.25 10.02 2.98
C VAL A 52 -1.27 9.83 2.90
N TYR A 53 -1.82 9.71 1.68
CA TYR A 53 -3.25 9.45 1.50
C TYR A 53 -3.64 8.06 2.04
N GLY A 54 -2.82 7.04 1.79
CA GLY A 54 -3.05 5.68 2.28
C GLY A 54 -2.96 5.57 3.80
N ASP A 55 -1.96 6.18 4.44
CA ASP A 55 -1.84 6.21 5.90
C ASP A 55 -3.10 6.82 6.54
N ALA A 56 -3.56 7.98 6.04
CA ALA A 56 -4.78 8.62 6.51
C ALA A 56 -6.03 7.76 6.29
N GLY A 57 -6.19 7.18 5.10
CA GLY A 57 -7.34 6.32 4.77
C GLY A 57 -7.39 5.06 5.62
N THR A 58 -6.23 4.44 5.87
CA THR A 58 -6.12 3.23 6.69
C THR A 58 -6.40 3.53 8.16
N ALA A 59 -5.88 4.65 8.68
CA ALA A 59 -6.17 5.10 10.02
C ALA A 59 -7.66 5.39 10.22
N ALA A 60 -8.31 6.04 9.23
CA ALA A 60 -9.75 6.30 9.28
C ALA A 60 -10.57 5.00 9.29
N SER A 61 -10.23 4.04 8.40
CA SER A 61 -10.91 2.74 8.34
C SER A 61 -10.83 1.98 9.66
N TYR A 62 -9.65 1.91 10.26
CA TYR A 62 -9.50 1.25 11.55
C TYR A 62 -10.15 2.01 12.71
N THR A 63 -10.17 3.35 12.65
CA THR A 63 -10.87 4.15 13.66
C THR A 63 -12.37 3.90 13.62
N ALA A 64 -12.96 3.67 12.44
CA ALA A 64 -14.35 3.27 12.31
C ALA A 64 -14.60 1.89 12.97
N ILE A 65 -13.76 0.89 12.69
CA ILE A 65 -13.82 -0.43 13.32
C ILE A 65 -13.69 -0.32 14.84
N PHE A 66 -12.77 0.51 15.33
CA PHE A 66 -12.59 0.75 16.76
C PHE A 66 -13.84 1.37 17.40
N ASN A 67 -14.41 2.39 16.76
CA ASN A 67 -15.62 3.07 17.24
C ASN A 67 -16.81 2.10 17.32
N ASP A 68 -16.96 1.25 16.32
CA ASP A 68 -18.10 0.33 16.23
C ASP A 68 -17.99 -0.84 17.22
N ASN A 69 -16.76 -1.30 17.52
CA ASN A 69 -16.56 -2.39 18.45
C ASN A 69 -16.64 -1.97 19.92
N MET A 70 -16.33 -0.73 20.31
CA MET A 70 -16.30 -0.28 21.73
C MET A 70 -15.44 -1.14 22.68
N LEU A 71 -14.55 -2.01 22.17
CA LEU A 71 -13.87 -3.06 22.95
C LEU A 71 -12.53 -2.64 23.56
N THR A 72 -11.99 -1.45 23.25
CA THR A 72 -10.61 -1.07 23.64
C THR A 72 -10.51 0.35 24.21
N SER A 73 -9.55 0.56 25.12
CA SER A 73 -9.18 1.92 25.57
C SER A 73 -8.37 2.66 24.50
N ILE A 74 -8.34 4.00 24.58
CA ILE A 74 -7.56 4.84 23.64
C ILE A 74 -6.08 4.43 23.58
N GLY A 75 -5.47 4.07 24.73
CA GLY A 75 -4.07 3.64 24.77
C GLY A 75 -3.84 2.28 24.10
N GLN A 76 -4.78 1.35 24.25
CA GLN A 76 -4.73 0.05 23.55
C GLN A 76 -4.96 0.22 22.05
N TRP A 77 -5.87 1.12 21.66
CA TRP A 77 -6.10 1.48 20.27
C TRP A 77 -4.82 2.03 19.61
N ASP A 78 -4.13 2.99 20.23
CA ASP A 78 -2.89 3.53 19.65
C ASP A 78 -1.80 2.46 19.53
N THR A 79 -1.72 1.56 20.52
CA THR A 79 -0.79 0.41 20.48
C THR A 79 -1.10 -0.53 19.32
N ILE A 80 -2.37 -0.91 19.13
CA ILE A 80 -2.80 -1.78 18.02
C ILE A 80 -2.56 -1.10 16.68
N ARG A 81 -2.92 0.19 16.56
CA ARG A 81 -2.70 0.99 15.36
C ARG A 81 -1.22 1.01 14.98
N GLN A 82 -0.32 1.25 15.93
CA GLN A 82 1.13 1.21 15.69
C GLN A 82 1.64 -0.20 15.37
N ALA A 83 1.08 -1.23 15.98
CA ALA A 83 1.46 -2.61 15.70
C ALA A 83 1.09 -3.02 14.27
N VAL A 84 -0.06 -2.58 13.75
CA VAL A 84 -0.52 -2.93 12.40
C VAL A 84 0.03 -1.97 11.34
N LEU A 85 -0.09 -0.67 11.56
CA LEU A 85 0.23 0.38 10.58
C LEU A 85 1.62 0.99 10.77
N GLY A 86 2.36 0.57 11.79
CA GLY A 86 3.71 1.05 12.01
C GLY A 86 4.63 0.67 10.86
N ILE A 87 5.56 1.57 10.54
CA ILE A 87 6.59 1.41 9.50
C ILE A 87 7.25 0.03 9.57
N SER A 88 7.56 -0.45 10.77
CA SER A 88 8.21 -1.75 10.96
C SER A 88 7.33 -2.92 10.47
N ASN A 89 6.05 -2.93 10.81
CA ASN A 89 5.13 -3.99 10.40
C ASN A 89 4.85 -3.89 8.89
N LEU A 90 4.55 -2.70 8.37
CA LEU A 90 4.30 -2.50 6.95
C LEU A 90 5.49 -2.96 6.09
N ALA A 91 6.71 -2.62 6.48
CA ALA A 91 7.89 -3.10 5.77
C ALA A 91 8.04 -4.63 5.87
N THR A 92 7.82 -5.22 7.05
CA THR A 92 7.87 -6.68 7.24
C THR A 92 6.89 -7.39 6.31
N VAL A 93 5.63 -6.95 6.31
CA VAL A 93 4.58 -7.49 5.45
C VAL A 93 4.94 -7.30 3.98
N GLY A 94 5.37 -6.10 3.58
CA GLY A 94 5.76 -5.83 2.19
C GLY A 94 6.91 -6.73 1.69
N PHE A 95 7.90 -7.01 2.52
CA PHE A 95 8.96 -7.96 2.17
C PHE A 95 8.48 -9.42 2.18
N ALA A 96 7.66 -9.81 3.15
CA ALA A 96 7.14 -11.17 3.27
C ALA A 96 6.24 -11.57 2.08
N HIS A 97 5.50 -10.62 1.53
CA HIS A 97 4.66 -10.80 0.33
C HIS A 97 5.43 -10.56 -0.99
N GLU A 98 6.75 -10.39 -0.94
CA GLU A 98 7.60 -10.17 -2.12
C GLU A 98 7.20 -8.96 -3.00
N LEU A 99 6.54 -7.95 -2.41
CA LEU A 99 6.13 -6.73 -3.12
C LEU A 99 7.31 -5.93 -3.68
N LEU A 100 8.52 -6.24 -3.23
CA LEU A 100 9.78 -5.76 -3.80
C LEU A 100 9.83 -5.92 -5.33
N CYS A 101 9.29 -7.00 -5.87
CA CYS A 101 9.28 -7.25 -7.31
C CYS A 101 8.46 -6.21 -8.09
N SER A 102 7.47 -5.59 -7.45
CA SER A 102 6.64 -4.52 -8.02
C SER A 102 7.27 -3.13 -7.90
N VAL A 103 8.20 -2.93 -6.95
CA VAL A 103 8.86 -1.62 -6.70
C VAL A 103 9.65 -1.13 -7.92
N ILE A 104 9.50 0.15 -8.25
CA ILE A 104 10.27 0.82 -9.30
C ILE A 104 11.37 1.65 -8.62
N LEU A 105 12.60 1.11 -8.63
CA LEU A 105 13.77 1.69 -7.99
C LEU A 105 14.53 2.63 -8.93
N ASN A 106 15.08 3.71 -8.37
CA ASN A 106 15.93 4.64 -9.09
C ASN A 106 17.14 3.90 -9.68
N PRO A 107 17.53 4.15 -10.95
CA PRO A 107 18.78 3.66 -11.50
C PRO A 107 19.96 3.91 -10.54
N GLY A 108 20.65 2.85 -10.14
CA GLY A 108 21.74 2.88 -9.15
C GLY A 108 21.33 2.51 -7.72
N THR A 109 20.04 2.34 -7.44
CA THR A 109 19.54 1.77 -6.18
C THR A 109 19.31 0.28 -6.34
N ALA A 110 20.11 -0.55 -5.67
CA ALA A 110 20.03 -2.01 -5.79
C ALA A 110 19.05 -2.65 -4.81
N THR A 111 18.76 -1.99 -3.69
CA THR A 111 17.96 -2.56 -2.60
C THR A 111 16.93 -1.56 -2.09
N THR A 112 15.78 -2.09 -1.67
CA THR A 112 14.73 -1.30 -1.02
C THR A 112 15.00 -1.26 0.47
N SER A 113 15.08 -0.06 1.05
CA SER A 113 15.18 0.09 2.50
C SER A 113 13.85 -0.22 3.18
N TYR A 114 13.89 -0.52 4.48
CA TYR A 114 12.68 -0.73 5.30
C TYR A 114 11.67 0.41 5.14
N LYS A 115 12.17 1.66 5.25
CA LYS A 115 11.33 2.86 5.06
C LYS A 115 10.72 2.92 3.66
N THR A 116 11.48 2.61 2.62
CA THR A 116 10.97 2.65 1.23
C THR A 116 9.88 1.59 1.02
N MET A 117 10.05 0.40 1.62
CA MET A 117 9.03 -0.64 1.55
C MET A 117 7.75 -0.21 2.28
N ALA A 118 7.86 0.28 3.53
CA ALA A 118 6.71 0.78 4.28
C ALA A 118 5.95 1.89 3.54
N THR A 119 6.66 2.91 3.03
CA THR A 119 6.06 3.99 2.23
C THR A 119 5.40 3.46 0.95
N THR A 120 5.95 2.40 0.36
CA THR A 120 5.33 1.76 -0.81
C THR A 120 4.04 1.04 -0.41
N MET A 121 4.01 0.36 0.73
CA MET A 121 2.78 -0.27 1.27
C MET A 121 1.69 0.78 1.53
N GLU A 122 2.03 1.87 2.20
CA GLU A 122 1.12 3.00 2.40
C GLU A 122 0.60 3.52 1.05
N ALA A 123 1.46 3.63 0.04
CA ALA A 123 1.04 4.11 -1.28
C ALA A 123 0.15 3.12 -2.04
N ILE A 124 0.38 1.80 -1.91
CA ILE A 124 -0.48 0.77 -2.51
C ILE A 124 -1.88 0.88 -1.92
N VAL A 125 -1.94 0.96 -0.59
CA VAL A 125 -3.19 1.14 0.12
C VAL A 125 -3.86 2.46 -0.28
N GLY A 126 -3.08 3.54 -0.40
CA GLY A 126 -3.57 4.82 -0.91
C GLY A 126 -4.14 4.75 -2.32
N ALA A 127 -3.52 3.99 -3.22
CA ALA A 127 -4.07 3.75 -4.55
C ALA A 127 -5.41 3.01 -4.49
N VAL A 128 -5.54 2.01 -3.62
CA VAL A 128 -6.80 1.26 -3.41
C VAL A 128 -7.88 2.19 -2.85
N CYS A 129 -7.55 3.06 -1.90
CA CYS A 129 -8.50 4.06 -1.36
C CYS A 129 -9.01 5.05 -2.42
N ILE A 130 -8.23 5.30 -3.49
CA ILE A 130 -8.64 6.22 -4.57
C ILE A 130 -9.46 5.46 -5.63
N ASP A 131 -9.08 4.22 -5.93
CA ASP A 131 -9.65 3.42 -7.01
C ASP A 131 -10.94 2.69 -6.60
N GLY A 132 -10.98 2.17 -5.39
CA GLY A 132 -12.00 1.25 -4.91
C GLY A 132 -13.21 1.92 -4.28
N SER A 133 -14.31 1.16 -4.19
CA SER A 133 -15.50 1.52 -3.42
C SER A 133 -15.31 1.25 -1.92
N ASP A 134 -16.29 1.66 -1.12
CA ASP A 134 -16.38 1.30 0.30
C ASP A 134 -16.21 -0.21 0.48
N GLY A 135 -15.19 -0.63 1.24
CA GLY A 135 -14.85 -2.03 1.51
C GLY A 135 -13.65 -2.61 0.76
N ALA A 136 -13.22 -2.01 -0.37
CA ALA A 136 -12.05 -2.50 -1.12
C ALA A 136 -10.76 -2.46 -0.28
N LEU A 137 -10.62 -1.39 0.52
CA LEU A 137 -9.52 -1.23 1.47
C LEU A 137 -9.46 -2.38 2.48
N GLY A 138 -10.59 -2.73 3.11
CA GLY A 138 -10.65 -3.81 4.10
C GLY A 138 -10.22 -5.16 3.53
N GLN A 139 -10.70 -5.50 2.32
CA GLN A 139 -10.31 -6.73 1.63
C GLN A 139 -8.82 -6.80 1.33
N VAL A 140 -8.23 -5.69 0.87
CA VAL A 140 -6.78 -5.62 0.63
C VAL A 140 -6.00 -5.78 1.91
N MET A 141 -6.45 -5.16 3.01
CA MET A 141 -5.79 -5.29 4.31
C MET A 141 -5.85 -6.71 4.86
N GLU A 142 -6.99 -7.39 4.72
CA GLU A 142 -7.13 -8.82 5.04
C GLU A 142 -6.18 -9.69 4.18
N SER A 143 -6.11 -9.43 2.87
CA SER A 143 -5.23 -10.18 1.95
C SER A 143 -3.74 -10.05 2.31
N LEU A 144 -3.36 -8.89 2.85
CA LEU A 144 -2.00 -8.58 3.30
C LEU A 144 -1.76 -8.98 4.77
N ASN A 145 -2.75 -9.59 5.42
CA ASN A 145 -2.74 -9.91 6.84
C ASN A 145 -2.39 -8.68 7.71
N LEU A 146 -2.80 -7.50 7.28
CA LEU A 146 -2.73 -6.24 8.02
C LEU A 146 -3.97 -6.14 8.89
N ALA A 147 -4.16 -7.12 9.77
CA ALA A 147 -5.24 -7.24 10.75
C ALA A 147 -4.67 -7.55 12.13
N HIS A 148 -5.25 -6.97 13.18
CA HIS A 148 -4.94 -7.37 14.56
C HIS A 148 -6.05 -8.28 15.07
N SER A 149 -5.70 -9.39 15.74
CA SER A 149 -6.65 -10.41 16.23
C SER A 149 -7.67 -9.92 17.28
N SER A 150 -7.60 -8.65 17.67
CA SER A 150 -8.47 -8.02 18.67
C SER A 150 -9.36 -6.90 18.09
N LEU A 151 -9.37 -6.77 16.76
CA LEU A 151 -10.27 -5.94 15.97
C LEU A 151 -11.03 -6.84 15.00
#